data_AF-A0A743C757-F1
#
_entry.id   AF-A0A743C757-F1
#
_cell.length_a   1.000
_cell.length_b   1.000
_cell.length_c   1.000
_cell.angle_alpha   90.00
_cell.angle_beta   90.00
_cell.angle_gamma   90.00
#
_symmetry.space_group_name_H-M   'P 1'
#
loop_
_entity.id
_entity.type
_entity.pdbx_description
1 polymer ?
#
loop_
_entity_poly.entity_id
_entity_poly.type
_entity_poly.pdbx_seq_one_letter_code
_entity_poly.pdbx_strand_id
1 'polypeptide(L)'
;LHSLAVTEQRAGFKAWTLLLSICAFSLCLLGTFLVRSGVLVSVHAFASDPARGMFILAFMVLVTGGSLLLFAVRGHRVRSRVNNALWSRESLLLGNNVLLMAAMLVVLLGTLLPLVHKQLGLGSISVGEPFFNTMFTWLMVPFALLLGVGPLVRWGRDRPRNIRKLLLTALVSTLVLSVLLPWLLEDKIIAMTVVGMAMACWIAVLAVAEAVQRVSRGTKTSLSYWGMVAAHLGLAVTITGIAFSQNYSVERDVRMRAGDSVTIHDYRFTFREVRDITGPNYRGGVALIGVTR
;
A
#
# COMPACT_ATOMS: atom_id res chain seq x y z
N LEU A 1 -0.84 4.65 13.35
CA LEU A 1 -0.84 3.49 14.29
C LEU A 1 0.54 3.23 14.90
N HIS A 2 1.57 2.93 14.11
CA HIS A 2 2.93 2.67 14.63
C HIS A 2 3.51 3.81 15.50
N SER A 3 3.36 5.06 15.08
CA SER A 3 3.81 6.21 15.88
C SER A 3 3.06 6.35 17.20
N LEU A 4 1.74 6.07 17.21
CA LEU A 4 0.92 6.07 18.42
C LEU A 4 1.41 5.02 19.42
N ALA A 5 1.75 3.82 18.95
CA ALA A 5 2.31 2.77 19.81
C ALA A 5 3.63 3.21 20.50
N VAL A 6 4.49 3.97 19.80
CA VAL A 6 5.69 4.56 20.42
C VAL A 6 5.32 5.63 21.44
N THR A 7 4.30 6.45 21.13
CA THR A 7 3.80 7.48 22.04
C THR A 7 3.23 6.89 23.33
N GLU A 8 2.44 5.84 23.26
CA GLU A 8 1.87 5.17 24.43
C GLU A 8 2.94 4.47 25.28
N GLN A 9 3.86 3.75 24.64
CA GLN A 9 4.82 2.90 25.35
C GLN A 9 6.05 3.68 25.87
N ARG A 10 6.43 4.78 25.21
CA ARG A 10 7.68 5.50 25.51
C ARG A 10 7.51 7.00 25.69
N ALA A 11 6.29 7.52 25.62
CA ALA A 11 6.01 8.96 25.60
C ALA A 11 6.80 9.71 24.49
N GLY A 12 7.28 8.98 23.48
CA GLY A 12 8.06 9.48 22.34
C GLY A 12 7.18 9.83 21.13
N PHE A 13 7.72 10.55 20.17
CA PHE A 13 7.06 10.87 18.89
C PHE A 13 5.71 11.60 19.00
N LYS A 14 5.42 12.27 20.12
CA LYS A 14 4.12 12.95 20.31
C LYS A 14 3.81 13.94 19.18
N ALA A 15 4.78 14.81 18.85
CA ALA A 15 4.65 15.76 17.73
C ALA A 15 4.48 15.06 16.37
N TRP A 16 5.19 13.95 16.14
CA TRP A 16 5.09 13.19 14.89
C TRP A 16 3.73 12.51 14.74
N THR A 17 3.23 11.88 15.80
CA THR A 17 1.90 11.26 15.83
C THR A 17 0.81 12.29 15.57
N LEU A 18 0.91 13.49 16.15
CA LEU A 18 -0.03 14.58 15.90
C LEU A 18 0.02 15.05 14.44
N LEU A 19 1.21 15.27 13.89
CA LEU A 19 1.38 15.67 12.49
C LEU A 19 0.80 14.63 11.53
N LEU A 20 1.10 13.34 11.73
CA LEU A 20 0.55 12.26 10.92
C LEU A 20 -0.98 12.18 11.00
N SER A 21 -1.56 12.48 12.16
CA SER A 21 -3.02 12.49 12.34
C SER A 21 -3.66 13.64 11.56
N ILE A 22 -3.04 14.83 11.59
CA ILE A 22 -3.44 15.97 10.77
C ILE A 22 -3.34 15.61 9.28
N CYS A 23 -2.19 15.08 8.84
CA CYS A 23 -1.99 14.68 7.45
C CYS A 23 -3.01 13.63 6.98
N ALA A 24 -3.28 12.60 7.78
CA ALA A 24 -4.26 11.56 7.44
C ALA A 24 -5.67 12.14 7.25
N PHE A 25 -6.09 13.03 8.17
CA PHE A 25 -7.38 13.71 8.04
C PHE A 25 -7.44 14.63 6.82
N SER A 26 -6.38 15.42 6.58
CA SER A 26 -6.26 16.27 5.40
C SER A 26 -6.29 15.51 4.08
N LEU A 27 -5.64 14.34 4.00
CA LEU A 27 -5.68 13.48 2.82
C LEU A 27 -7.07 12.89 2.57
N CYS A 28 -7.84 12.60 3.63
CA CYS A 28 -9.24 12.18 3.52
C CYS A 28 -10.13 13.30 2.94
N LEU A 29 -9.93 14.54 3.39
CA LEU A 29 -10.62 15.72 2.84
C LEU A 29 -10.22 15.96 1.38
N LEU A 30 -8.94 15.83 1.06
CA LEU A 30 -8.45 15.95 -0.31
C LEU A 30 -9.08 14.90 -1.23
N GLY A 31 -9.15 13.63 -0.80
CA GLY A 31 -9.83 12.58 -1.55
C GLY A 31 -11.30 12.89 -1.79
N THR A 32 -11.99 13.39 -0.76
CA THR A 32 -13.41 13.81 -0.85
C THR A 32 -13.57 14.96 -1.86
N PHE A 33 -12.68 15.95 -1.82
CA PHE A 33 -12.65 17.04 -2.78
C PHE A 33 -12.44 16.54 -4.21
N LEU A 34 -11.47 15.65 -4.44
CA LEU A 34 -11.15 15.15 -5.77
C LEU A 34 -12.33 14.42 -6.43
N VAL A 35 -13.10 13.64 -5.67
CA VAL A 35 -14.24 12.87 -6.20
C VAL A 35 -15.50 13.73 -6.38
N ARG A 36 -15.68 14.79 -5.59
CA ARG A 36 -16.93 15.61 -5.59
C ARG A 36 -16.84 16.91 -6.36
N SER A 37 -15.64 17.44 -6.59
CA SER A 37 -15.43 18.73 -7.27
C SER A 37 -15.62 18.67 -8.80
N GLY A 38 -15.69 17.47 -9.38
CA GLY A 38 -15.69 17.29 -10.84
C GLY A 38 -14.33 17.54 -11.49
N VAL A 39 -13.28 17.75 -10.69
CA VAL A 39 -11.91 17.99 -11.15
C VAL A 39 -11.30 16.74 -11.77
N LEU A 40 -11.68 15.55 -11.30
CA LEU A 40 -11.40 14.27 -11.94
C LEU A 40 -12.63 13.78 -12.69
N VAL A 41 -12.44 13.40 -13.96
CA VAL A 41 -13.46 12.68 -14.73
C VAL A 41 -13.35 11.21 -14.33
N SER A 42 -14.28 10.73 -13.51
CA SER A 42 -14.36 9.34 -13.08
C SER A 42 -15.75 8.79 -13.35
N VAL A 43 -15.83 7.58 -13.90
CA VAL A 43 -17.09 6.84 -14.10
C VAL A 43 -17.80 6.51 -12.77
N HIS A 44 -17.07 6.57 -11.65
CA HIS A 44 -17.61 6.39 -10.29
C HIS A 44 -17.91 7.72 -9.57
N ALA A 45 -17.74 8.87 -10.24
CA ALA A 45 -18.08 10.16 -9.66
C ALA A 45 -19.60 10.36 -9.69
N PHE A 46 -20.27 10.04 -8.59
CA PHE A 46 -21.69 10.32 -8.43
C PHE A 46 -21.89 11.79 -8.03
N ALA A 47 -22.71 12.52 -8.79
CA ALA A 47 -23.11 13.91 -8.56
C ALA A 47 -21.90 14.88 -8.42
N SER A 48 -21.20 15.12 -9.52
CA SER A 48 -20.22 16.22 -9.64
C SER A 48 -20.95 17.56 -9.66
N ASP A 49 -20.82 18.32 -8.59
CA ASP A 49 -21.38 19.67 -8.46
C ASP A 49 -20.24 20.63 -8.05
N PRO A 50 -19.79 21.52 -8.96
CA PRO A 50 -18.71 22.47 -8.69
C PRO A 50 -18.96 23.33 -7.44
N ALA A 51 -20.22 23.67 -7.13
CA ALA A 51 -20.55 24.46 -5.95
C ALA A 51 -20.23 23.70 -4.64
N ARG A 52 -20.50 22.39 -4.61
CA ARG A 52 -20.11 21.52 -3.47
C ARG A 52 -18.61 21.36 -3.37
N GLY A 53 -17.92 21.27 -4.52
CA GLY A 53 -16.46 21.24 -4.59
C GLY A 53 -15.84 22.47 -3.91
N MET A 54 -16.38 23.67 -4.15
CA MET A 54 -15.90 24.91 -3.53
C MET A 54 -16.11 24.93 -2.01
N PHE A 55 -17.26 24.45 -1.53
CA PHE A 55 -17.50 24.32 -0.08
C PHE A 55 -16.47 23.38 0.58
N ILE A 56 -16.24 22.21 -0.03
CA ILE A 56 -15.26 21.24 0.49
C ILE A 56 -13.84 21.82 0.44
N LEU A 57 -13.49 22.56 -0.62
CA LEU A 57 -12.19 23.23 -0.72
C LEU A 57 -11.99 24.26 0.40
N ALA A 58 -12.98 25.13 0.63
CA ALA A 58 -12.93 26.12 1.71
C ALA A 58 -12.80 25.44 3.08
N PHE A 59 -13.60 24.39 3.32
CA PHE A 59 -13.51 23.59 4.55
C PHE A 59 -12.14 22.92 4.70
N MET A 60 -11.59 22.36 3.62
CA MET A 60 -10.27 21.73 3.61
C MET A 60 -9.17 22.74 3.94
N VAL A 61 -9.20 23.94 3.34
CA VAL A 61 -8.24 25.02 3.61
C VAL A 61 -8.34 25.45 5.07
N LEU A 62 -9.56 25.65 5.59
CA LEU A 62 -9.77 26.07 6.98
C LEU A 62 -9.26 25.01 7.97
N VAL A 63 -9.63 23.74 7.79
CA VAL A 63 -9.28 22.69 8.75
C VAL A 63 -7.82 22.26 8.62
N THR A 64 -7.31 22.08 7.39
CA THR A 64 -5.90 21.71 7.17
C THR A 64 -4.97 22.88 7.51
N GLY A 65 -5.27 24.08 7.01
CA GLY A 65 -4.50 25.28 7.30
C GLY A 65 -4.53 25.63 8.78
N GLY A 66 -5.71 25.61 9.41
CA GLY A 66 -5.87 25.89 10.83
C GLY A 66 -5.16 24.87 11.73
N SER A 67 -5.25 23.57 11.42
CA SER A 67 -4.57 22.53 12.20
C SER A 67 -3.05 22.58 12.04
N LEU A 68 -2.53 22.81 10.83
CA LEU A 68 -1.09 22.96 10.58
C LEU A 68 -0.55 24.26 11.21
N LEU A 69 -1.30 25.37 11.14
CA LEU A 69 -0.93 26.62 11.80
C LEU A 69 -0.87 26.45 13.32
N LEU A 70 -1.89 25.81 13.90
CA LEU A 70 -1.90 25.51 15.34
C LEU A 70 -0.73 24.61 15.74
N PHE A 71 -0.42 23.61 14.92
CA PHE A 71 0.74 22.75 15.10
C PHE A 71 2.05 23.53 15.02
N ALA A 72 2.20 24.45 14.06
CA ALA A 72 3.39 25.28 13.93
C ALA A 72 3.59 26.21 15.16
N VAL A 73 2.52 26.85 15.63
CA VAL A 73 2.57 27.78 16.77
C VAL A 73 2.76 27.04 18.10
N ARG A 74 2.07 25.92 18.33
CA ARG A 74 2.06 25.21 19.62
C ARG A 74 2.91 23.93 19.67
N GLY A 75 3.53 23.52 18.56
CA GLY A 75 4.25 22.26 18.45
C GLY A 75 5.39 22.10 19.44
N HIS A 76 6.02 23.21 19.86
CA HIS A 76 7.09 23.22 20.87
C HIS A 76 6.65 22.63 22.22
N ARG A 77 5.35 22.73 22.58
CA ARG A 77 4.80 22.18 23.83
C ARG A 77 4.67 20.66 23.82
N VAL A 78 4.74 20.04 22.64
CA VAL A 78 4.50 18.60 22.42
C VAL A 78 5.83 17.86 22.17
N ARG A 79 6.96 18.49 22.48
CA ARG A 79 8.28 17.92 22.24
C ARG A 79 8.57 16.80 23.25
N SER A 80 8.85 15.60 22.73
CA SER A 80 9.27 14.45 23.53
C SER A 80 10.79 14.25 23.45
N ARG A 81 11.43 13.78 24.53
CA ARG A 81 12.82 13.30 24.45
C ARG A 81 12.87 12.06 23.56
N VAL A 82 13.76 12.07 22.57
CA VAL A 82 14.03 10.91 21.71
C VAL A 82 15.29 10.24 22.24
N ASN A 83 15.22 8.92 22.45
CA ASN A 83 16.41 8.14 22.77
C ASN A 83 17.12 7.76 21.47
N ASN A 84 18.36 8.18 21.28
CA ASN A 84 19.08 8.11 19.99
C ASN A 84 19.78 6.76 19.76
N ALA A 85 19.27 5.66 20.32
CA ALA A 85 19.84 4.35 20.09
C ALA A 85 19.53 3.87 18.65
N LEU A 86 20.56 3.77 17.82
CA LEU A 86 20.43 3.32 16.42
C LEU A 86 19.75 1.95 16.31
N TRP A 87 20.06 1.02 17.23
CA TRP A 87 19.46 -0.32 17.27
C TRP A 87 18.44 -0.43 18.41
N SER A 88 17.22 -0.01 18.13
CA SER A 88 16.08 -0.04 19.05
C SER A 88 14.78 -0.20 18.27
N ARG A 89 13.73 -0.70 18.95
CA ARG A 89 12.39 -0.78 18.34
C ARG A 89 11.88 0.59 17.90
N GLU A 90 12.19 1.63 18.67
CA GLU A 90 11.84 3.02 18.38
C GLU A 90 12.42 3.47 17.02
N SER A 91 13.71 3.18 16.78
CA SER A 91 14.40 3.55 15.54
C SER A 91 13.89 2.77 14.34
N LEU A 92 13.60 1.48 14.48
CA LEU A 92 13.02 0.67 13.39
C LEU A 92 11.59 1.11 13.04
N LEU A 93 10.77 1.43 14.06
CA LEU A 93 9.43 1.98 13.86
C LEU A 93 9.48 3.37 13.20
N LEU A 94 10.47 4.19 13.55
CA LEU A 94 10.69 5.47 12.88
C LEU A 94 11.07 5.28 11.41
N GLY A 95 12.01 4.38 11.12
CA GLY A 95 12.41 4.04 9.75
C GLY A 95 11.22 3.59 8.90
N ASN A 96 10.38 2.71 9.43
CA ASN A 96 9.14 2.30 8.77
C ASN A 96 8.16 3.46 8.55
N ASN A 97 8.00 4.36 9.53
CA ASN A 97 7.13 5.52 9.35
C ASN A 97 7.64 6.44 8.23
N VAL A 98 8.96 6.62 8.10
CA VAL A 98 9.55 7.41 7.01
C VAL A 98 9.29 6.76 5.66
N LEU A 99 9.47 5.44 5.53
CA LEU A 99 9.19 4.71 4.28
C LEU A 99 7.70 4.76 3.91
N LEU A 100 6.80 4.61 4.88
CA LEU A 100 5.35 4.73 4.65
C LEU A 100 4.96 6.16 4.24
N MET A 101 5.60 7.18 4.83
CA MET A 101 5.40 8.57 4.40
C MET A 101 5.91 8.80 2.98
N ALA A 102 7.07 8.26 2.62
CA ALA A 102 7.59 8.33 1.25
C ALA A 102 6.65 7.62 0.27
N ALA A 103 6.14 6.43 0.60
CA ALA A 103 5.17 5.72 -0.23
C ALA A 103 3.86 6.50 -0.40
N MET A 104 3.35 7.10 0.68
CA MET A 104 2.20 8.00 0.61
C MET A 104 2.46 9.19 -0.32
N LEU A 105 3.63 9.82 -0.24
CA LEU A 105 4.00 10.93 -1.12
C LEU A 105 4.10 10.50 -2.59
N VAL A 106 4.65 9.31 -2.89
CA VAL A 106 4.68 8.76 -4.26
C VAL A 106 3.28 8.62 -4.82
N VAL A 107 2.33 8.06 -4.05
CA VAL A 107 0.93 7.93 -4.48
C VAL A 107 0.28 9.28 -4.66
N LEU A 108 0.46 10.19 -3.70
CA LEU A 108 -0.10 11.53 -3.74
C LEU A 108 0.39 12.30 -4.98
N LEU A 109 1.70 12.29 -5.23
CA LEU A 109 2.31 12.95 -6.39
C LEU A 109 1.87 12.29 -7.70
N GLY A 110 1.90 10.96 -7.80
CA GLY A 110 1.45 10.24 -8.98
C GLY A 110 -0.01 10.52 -9.33
N THR A 111 -0.86 10.76 -8.31
CA THR A 111 -2.28 11.08 -8.49
C THR A 111 -2.50 12.56 -8.87
N LEU A 112 -1.79 13.48 -8.21
CA LEU A 112 -2.01 14.92 -8.38
C LEU A 112 -1.25 15.53 -9.57
N LEU A 113 -0.11 14.96 -9.96
CA LEU A 113 0.76 15.55 -10.99
C LEU A 113 0.05 15.65 -12.36
N PRO A 114 -0.64 14.61 -12.88
CA PRO A 114 -1.46 14.72 -14.08
C PRO A 114 -2.50 15.83 -14.01
N LEU A 115 -3.13 15.97 -12.85
CA LEU A 115 -4.18 16.95 -12.64
C LEU A 115 -3.62 18.38 -12.67
N VAL A 116 -2.53 18.63 -11.94
CA VAL A 116 -1.88 19.95 -11.92
C VAL A 116 -1.39 20.33 -13.31
N HIS A 117 -0.76 19.40 -14.03
CA HIS A 117 -0.25 19.65 -15.39
C HIS A 117 -1.36 20.05 -16.37
N LYS A 118 -2.53 19.38 -16.26
CA LYS A 118 -3.72 19.72 -17.05
C LYS A 118 -4.26 21.12 -16.72
N GLN A 119 -4.32 21.48 -15.44
CA GLN A 119 -4.84 22.78 -15.01
C GLN A 119 -3.90 23.95 -15.34
N LEU A 120 -2.59 23.69 -15.42
CA LEU A 120 -1.60 24.69 -15.86
C LEU A 120 -1.55 24.88 -17.38
N GLY A 121 -2.37 24.15 -18.16
CA GLY A 121 -2.37 24.23 -19.62
C GLY A 121 -1.14 23.61 -20.29
N LEU A 122 -0.33 22.84 -19.54
CA LEU A 122 0.89 22.19 -20.06
C LEU A 122 0.57 20.92 -20.89
N GLY A 123 -0.69 20.52 -20.95
CA GLY A 123 -1.18 19.32 -21.63
C GLY A 123 -1.63 18.24 -20.64
N SER A 124 -2.05 17.09 -21.15
CA SER A 124 -2.40 15.94 -20.32
C SER A 124 -1.28 14.93 -20.31
N ILE A 125 -0.77 14.61 -19.13
CA ILE A 125 0.17 13.51 -18.90
C ILE A 125 -0.57 12.37 -18.20
N SER A 126 -0.12 11.14 -18.40
CA SER A 126 -0.63 9.97 -17.69
C SER A 126 0.53 9.31 -16.94
N VAL A 127 0.34 9.04 -15.66
CA VAL A 127 1.29 8.29 -14.85
C VAL A 127 0.74 6.87 -14.73
N GLY A 128 1.33 5.95 -15.49
CA GLY A 128 0.90 4.56 -15.54
C GLY A 128 1.55 3.66 -14.49
N GLU A 129 1.12 2.40 -14.47
CA GLU A 129 1.61 1.34 -13.60
C GLU A 129 3.15 1.25 -13.49
N PRO A 130 3.96 1.35 -14.58
CA PRO A 130 5.41 1.17 -14.47
C PRO A 130 6.10 2.13 -13.50
N PHE A 131 5.60 3.36 -13.39
CA PHE A 131 6.10 4.35 -12.43
C PHE A 131 5.86 3.88 -10.99
N PHE A 132 4.62 3.47 -10.69
CA PHE A 132 4.24 3.01 -9.35
C PHE A 132 4.97 1.74 -8.98
N ASN A 133 5.03 0.73 -9.86
CA ASN A 133 5.71 -0.53 -9.61
C ASN A 133 7.19 -0.33 -9.27
N THR A 134 7.87 0.53 -10.05
CA THR A 134 9.28 0.82 -9.82
C THR A 134 9.48 1.49 -8.46
N MET A 135 8.78 2.60 -8.21
CA MET A 135 8.93 3.37 -6.97
C MET A 135 8.54 2.56 -5.73
N PHE A 136 7.45 1.80 -5.80
CA PHE A 136 7.01 0.94 -4.70
C PHE A 136 7.98 -0.21 -4.46
N THR A 137 8.59 -0.80 -5.48
CA THR A 137 9.58 -1.86 -5.27
C THR A 137 10.74 -1.34 -4.43
N TRP A 138 11.29 -0.16 -4.75
CA TRP A 138 12.39 0.46 -4.00
C TRP A 138 12.03 0.81 -2.55
N LEU A 139 10.76 1.14 -2.28
CA LEU A 139 10.29 1.51 -0.94
C LEU A 139 9.83 0.32 -0.10
N MET A 140 9.13 -0.65 -0.71
CA MET A 140 8.50 -1.76 -0.02
C MET A 140 9.50 -2.83 0.39
N VAL A 141 10.58 -3.04 -0.36
CA VAL A 141 11.65 -3.99 0.02
C VAL A 141 12.29 -3.62 1.37
N PRO A 142 12.87 -2.40 1.57
CA PRO A 142 13.42 -2.04 2.86
C PRO A 142 12.35 -1.94 3.95
N PHE A 143 11.11 -1.55 3.60
CA PHE A 143 9.99 -1.52 4.54
C PHE A 143 9.66 -2.92 5.07
N ALA A 144 9.53 -3.92 4.20
CA ALA A 144 9.25 -5.31 4.59
C ALA A 144 10.36 -5.86 5.50
N LEU A 145 11.63 -5.55 5.19
CA LEU A 145 12.76 -5.95 6.01
C LEU A 145 12.66 -5.40 7.44
N LEU A 146 12.45 -4.08 7.57
CA LEU A 146 12.30 -3.40 8.86
C LEU A 146 11.03 -3.86 9.61
N LEU A 147 9.94 -4.08 8.88
CA LEU A 147 8.67 -4.56 9.42
C LEU A 147 8.81 -5.94 10.09
N GLY A 148 9.49 -6.88 9.43
CA GLY A 148 9.71 -8.21 10.00
C GLY A 148 10.61 -8.18 11.24
N VAL A 149 11.65 -7.34 11.25
CA VAL A 149 12.62 -7.27 12.35
C VAL A 149 12.10 -6.46 13.55
N GLY A 150 11.30 -5.42 13.31
CA GLY A 150 10.83 -4.46 14.31
C GLY A 150 10.24 -5.10 15.58
N PRO A 151 9.27 -6.03 15.49
CA PRO A 151 8.68 -6.70 16.64
C PRO A 151 9.66 -7.52 17.49
N LEU A 152 10.77 -8.01 16.90
CA LEU A 152 11.76 -8.82 17.59
C LEU A 152 12.77 -7.99 18.39
N VAL A 153 13.01 -6.75 17.99
CA VAL A 153 13.97 -5.85 18.68
C VAL A 153 13.33 -5.27 19.92
N ARG A 154 14.05 -5.18 21.03
CA ARG A 154 13.56 -4.59 22.29
C ARG A 154 13.50 -3.06 22.24
N TRP A 155 12.62 -2.50 23.07
CA TRP A 155 12.56 -1.05 23.27
C TRP A 155 13.83 -0.51 23.94
N GLY A 156 14.27 0.69 23.58
CA GLY A 156 15.36 1.44 24.20
C GLY A 156 16.73 1.10 23.61
N ARG A 157 17.25 -0.09 23.88
CA ARG A 157 18.50 -0.58 23.28
C ARG A 157 18.50 -2.10 23.26
N ASP A 158 18.84 -2.68 22.14
CA ASP A 158 19.04 -4.13 22.01
C ASP A 158 20.43 -4.43 21.43
N ARG A 159 20.86 -5.69 21.51
CA ARG A 159 22.08 -6.18 20.88
C ARG A 159 21.70 -7.11 19.72
N PRO A 160 22.15 -6.84 18.48
CA PRO A 160 21.83 -7.67 17.31
C PRO A 160 22.18 -9.16 17.49
N ARG A 161 23.21 -9.45 18.29
CA ARG A 161 23.67 -10.81 18.60
C ARG A 161 22.58 -11.69 19.21
N ASN A 162 21.62 -11.12 19.94
CA ASN A 162 20.56 -11.87 20.63
C ASN A 162 19.58 -12.53 19.66
N ILE A 163 19.32 -11.90 18.52
CA ILE A 163 18.35 -12.37 17.51
C ILE A 163 19.02 -12.96 16.26
N ARG A 164 20.37 -12.97 16.19
CA ARG A 164 21.12 -13.39 15.01
C ARG A 164 20.76 -14.78 14.51
N LYS A 165 20.67 -15.77 15.42
CA LYS A 165 20.32 -17.15 15.05
C LYS A 165 18.93 -17.22 14.43
N LEU A 166 17.96 -16.52 15.04
CA LEU A 166 16.59 -16.45 14.54
C LEU A 166 16.50 -15.77 13.17
N LEU A 167 17.18 -14.64 13.01
CA LEU A 167 17.21 -13.91 11.74
C LEU A 167 17.86 -14.73 10.64
N LEU A 168 18.92 -15.49 10.94
CA LEU A 168 19.57 -16.36 9.95
C LEU A 168 18.65 -17.52 9.55
N THR A 169 17.98 -18.17 10.50
CA THR A 169 17.01 -19.22 10.18
C THR A 169 15.83 -18.68 9.38
N ALA A 170 15.34 -17.49 9.71
CA ALA A 170 14.26 -16.84 8.99
C ALA A 170 14.68 -16.39 7.58
N LEU A 171 15.93 -15.94 7.41
CA LEU A 171 16.48 -15.58 6.10
C LEU A 171 16.56 -16.82 5.19
N VAL A 172 17.10 -17.92 5.69
CA VAL A 172 17.20 -19.17 4.93
C VAL A 172 15.80 -19.70 4.58
N SER A 173 14.88 -19.76 5.55
CA SER A 173 13.51 -20.22 5.26
C SER A 173 12.80 -19.30 4.28
N THR A 174 12.99 -17.99 4.37
CA THR A 174 12.43 -17.01 3.43
C THR A 174 12.95 -17.25 2.01
N LEU A 175 14.27 -17.40 1.84
CA LEU A 175 14.88 -17.62 0.52
C LEU A 175 14.42 -18.93 -0.12
N VAL A 176 14.29 -19.99 0.69
CA VAL A 176 13.77 -21.28 0.21
C VAL A 176 12.31 -21.14 -0.20
N LEU A 177 11.46 -20.61 0.69
CA LEU A 177 10.03 -20.47 0.42
C LEU A 177 9.73 -19.52 -0.73
N SER A 178 10.52 -18.46 -0.92
CA SER A 178 10.29 -17.47 -1.99
C SER A 178 10.50 -18.03 -3.39
N VAL A 179 11.30 -19.10 -3.52
CA VAL A 179 11.52 -19.81 -4.79
C VAL A 179 10.63 -21.04 -4.90
N LEU A 180 10.50 -21.80 -3.80
CA LEU A 180 9.72 -23.04 -3.76
C LEU A 180 8.23 -22.82 -4.06
N LEU A 181 7.63 -21.74 -3.53
CA LEU A 181 6.21 -21.47 -3.70
C LEU A 181 5.85 -21.15 -5.17
N PRO A 182 6.51 -20.20 -5.86
CA PRO A 182 6.29 -20.00 -7.30
C PRO A 182 6.56 -21.26 -8.13
N TRP A 183 7.59 -22.04 -7.78
CA TRP A 183 7.90 -23.28 -8.49
C TRP A 183 6.81 -24.36 -8.36
N LEU A 184 6.13 -24.43 -7.21
CA LEU A 184 5.05 -25.40 -6.98
C LEU A 184 3.72 -24.98 -7.62
N LEU A 185 3.49 -23.68 -7.75
CA LEU A 185 2.19 -23.12 -8.16
C LEU A 185 2.13 -22.76 -9.65
N GLU A 186 3.27 -22.47 -10.28
CA GLU A 186 3.33 -21.94 -11.65
C GLU A 186 4.42 -22.63 -12.47
N ASP A 187 4.19 -22.75 -13.79
CA ASP A 187 5.13 -23.41 -14.72
C ASP A 187 6.45 -22.63 -14.90
N LYS A 188 6.43 -21.33 -14.58
CA LYS A 188 7.57 -20.42 -14.78
C LYS A 188 7.82 -19.58 -13.54
N ILE A 189 9.09 -19.49 -13.15
CA ILE A 189 9.52 -18.63 -12.05
C ILE A 189 9.89 -17.26 -12.61
N ILE A 190 9.13 -16.24 -12.21
CA ILE A 190 9.42 -14.84 -12.56
C ILE A 190 10.17 -14.19 -11.39
N ALA A 191 11.28 -13.50 -11.68
CA ALA A 191 12.15 -12.92 -10.66
C ALA A 191 11.42 -11.93 -9.72
N MET A 192 10.51 -11.13 -10.28
CA MET A 192 9.70 -10.18 -9.49
C MET A 192 8.73 -10.89 -8.55
N THR A 193 8.17 -12.05 -8.94
CA THR A 193 7.37 -12.89 -8.04
C THR A 193 8.22 -13.38 -6.86
N VAL A 194 9.46 -13.79 -7.11
CA VAL A 194 10.38 -14.24 -6.05
C VAL A 194 10.69 -13.11 -5.08
N VAL A 195 10.90 -11.88 -5.57
CA VAL A 195 11.10 -10.70 -4.70
C VAL A 195 9.86 -10.41 -3.86
N GLY A 196 8.67 -10.44 -4.47
CA GLY A 196 7.40 -10.30 -3.78
C GLY A 196 7.21 -11.36 -2.69
N MET A 197 7.48 -12.63 -3.01
CA MET A 197 7.40 -13.71 -2.03
C MET A 197 8.48 -13.64 -0.97
N ALA A 198 9.68 -13.16 -1.27
CA ALA A 198 10.70 -12.93 -0.26
C ALA A 198 10.21 -11.92 0.79
N MET A 199 9.56 -10.83 0.38
CA MET A 199 8.96 -9.88 1.32
C MET A 199 7.83 -10.52 2.14
N ALA A 200 6.89 -11.23 1.49
CA ALA A 200 5.76 -11.84 2.17
C ALA A 200 6.19 -12.93 3.17
N CYS A 201 7.06 -13.86 2.75
CA CYS A 201 7.61 -14.90 3.60
C CYS A 201 8.43 -14.32 4.75
N TRP A 202 9.23 -13.28 4.52
CA TRP A 202 10.00 -12.61 5.57
C TRP A 202 9.09 -12.09 6.68
N ILE A 203 8.02 -11.38 6.32
CA ILE A 203 7.04 -10.84 7.25
C ILE A 203 6.32 -11.98 7.99
N ALA A 204 5.84 -12.98 7.26
CA ALA A 204 5.06 -14.08 7.82
C ALA A 204 5.89 -14.94 8.78
N VAL A 205 7.07 -15.37 8.36
CA VAL A 205 7.97 -16.21 9.19
C VAL A 205 8.37 -15.48 10.46
N LEU A 206 8.73 -14.19 10.39
CA LEU A 206 9.15 -13.45 11.58
C LEU A 206 7.98 -13.12 12.51
N ALA A 207 6.79 -12.83 11.97
CA ALA A 207 5.58 -12.63 12.78
C ALA A 207 5.19 -13.91 13.52
N VAL A 208 5.20 -15.06 12.84
CA VAL A 208 4.94 -16.37 13.47
C VAL A 208 6.02 -16.72 14.49
N ALA A 209 7.30 -16.52 14.15
CA ALA A 209 8.39 -16.82 15.06
C ALA A 209 8.35 -15.96 16.33
N GLU A 210 8.00 -14.68 16.22
CA GLU A 210 7.81 -13.81 17.39
C GLU A 210 6.63 -14.29 18.25
N ALA A 211 5.50 -14.65 17.63
CA ALA A 211 4.35 -15.22 18.33
C ALA A 211 4.67 -16.52 19.07
N VAL A 212 5.32 -17.46 18.40
CA VAL A 212 5.73 -18.74 19.00
C VAL A 212 6.68 -18.52 20.17
N GLN A 213 7.69 -17.64 20.03
CA GLN A 213 8.60 -17.31 21.13
C GLN A 213 7.89 -16.64 22.31
N ARG A 214 6.91 -15.79 22.04
CA ARG A 214 6.18 -15.06 23.07
C ARG A 214 5.26 -15.99 23.89
N VAL A 215 4.55 -16.88 23.20
CA VAL A 215 3.67 -17.89 23.81
C VAL A 215 4.49 -18.93 24.59
N SER A 216 5.56 -19.47 23.99
CA SER A 216 6.42 -20.47 24.67
C SER A 216 7.11 -19.96 25.93
N ARG A 217 7.37 -18.65 26.03
CA ARG A 217 7.89 -18.01 27.25
C ARG A 217 6.83 -17.75 28.32
N GLY A 218 5.57 -18.11 28.08
CA GLY A 218 4.46 -17.88 29.02
C GLY A 218 4.13 -16.40 29.24
N THR A 219 4.55 -15.51 28.34
CA THR A 219 4.25 -14.08 28.49
C THR A 219 2.78 -13.80 28.18
N LYS A 220 2.09 -13.01 29.01
CA LYS A 220 0.69 -12.63 28.78
C LYS A 220 0.54 -11.93 27.44
N THR A 221 -0.32 -12.46 26.58
CA THR A 221 -0.68 -11.89 25.28
C THR A 221 -2.03 -11.17 25.40
N SER A 222 -2.12 -9.97 24.83
CA SER A 222 -3.36 -9.20 24.78
C SER A 222 -4.06 -9.36 23.43
N LEU A 223 -5.35 -9.03 23.34
CA LEU A 223 -6.07 -8.98 22.06
C LEU A 223 -5.43 -7.99 21.07
N SER A 224 -4.94 -6.85 21.56
CA SER A 224 -4.21 -5.87 20.75
C SER A 224 -2.95 -6.47 20.12
N TYR A 225 -2.24 -7.36 20.84
CA TYR A 225 -1.08 -8.05 20.30
C TYR A 225 -1.45 -9.00 19.15
N TRP A 226 -2.51 -9.80 19.30
CA TRP A 226 -2.99 -10.66 18.22
C TRP A 226 -3.52 -9.87 17.02
N GLY A 227 -4.17 -8.73 17.26
CA GLY A 227 -4.54 -7.79 16.20
C GLY A 227 -3.33 -7.26 15.41
N MET A 228 -2.22 -6.98 16.10
CA MET A 228 -0.96 -6.62 15.44
C MET A 228 -0.41 -7.77 14.59
N VAL A 229 -0.33 -8.99 15.13
CA VAL A 229 0.15 -10.17 14.38
C VAL A 229 -0.73 -10.43 13.15
N ALA A 230 -2.05 -10.41 13.31
CA ALA A 230 -3.00 -10.59 12.22
C ALA A 230 -2.85 -9.51 11.14
N ALA A 231 -2.64 -8.24 11.53
CA ALA A 231 -2.41 -7.17 10.56
C ALA A 231 -1.12 -7.36 9.75
N HIS A 232 -0.04 -7.83 10.38
CA HIS A 232 1.23 -8.09 9.68
C HIS A 232 1.13 -9.31 8.75
N LEU A 233 0.46 -10.38 9.19
CA LEU A 233 0.17 -11.55 8.34
C LEU A 233 -0.75 -11.17 7.18
N GLY A 234 -1.76 -10.33 7.42
CA GLY A 234 -2.64 -9.81 6.37
C GLY A 234 -1.86 -9.06 5.29
N LEU A 235 -0.86 -8.26 5.66
CA LEU A 235 0.03 -7.62 4.69
C LEU A 235 0.84 -8.64 3.87
N ALA A 236 1.35 -9.71 4.50
CA ALA A 236 2.05 -10.77 3.77
C ALA A 236 1.14 -11.45 2.74
N VAL A 237 -0.12 -11.70 3.09
CA VAL A 237 -1.14 -12.22 2.15
C VAL A 237 -1.38 -11.23 1.00
N THR A 238 -1.52 -9.93 1.29
CA THR A 238 -1.69 -8.91 0.26
C THR A 238 -0.51 -8.85 -0.70
N ILE A 239 0.74 -8.87 -0.19
CA ILE A 239 1.95 -8.87 -1.02
C ILE A 239 2.01 -10.12 -1.91
N THR A 240 1.62 -11.28 -1.37
CA THR A 240 1.52 -12.53 -2.15
C THR A 240 0.53 -12.37 -3.30
N GLY A 241 -0.67 -11.85 -3.02
CA GLY A 241 -1.69 -11.60 -4.05
C GLY A 241 -1.22 -10.64 -5.13
N ILE A 242 -0.55 -9.55 -4.77
CA ILE A 242 0.04 -8.60 -5.72
C ILE A 242 1.13 -9.27 -6.57
N ALA A 243 2.04 -10.01 -5.94
CA ALA A 243 3.16 -10.65 -6.62
C ALA A 243 2.70 -11.67 -7.66
N PHE A 244 1.69 -12.48 -7.35
CA PHE A 244 1.15 -13.43 -8.33
C PHE A 244 0.29 -12.72 -9.38
N SER A 245 -0.60 -11.82 -8.96
CA SER A 245 -1.49 -11.10 -9.88
C SER A 245 -0.73 -10.28 -10.93
N GLN A 246 0.29 -9.51 -10.53
CA GLN A 246 1.04 -8.68 -11.48
C GLN A 246 1.91 -9.48 -12.47
N ASN A 247 2.41 -10.65 -12.06
CA ASN A 247 3.40 -11.38 -12.87
C ASN A 247 2.79 -12.51 -13.70
N TYR A 248 1.65 -13.07 -13.30
CA TYR A 248 1.03 -14.21 -13.99
C TYR A 248 -0.32 -13.88 -14.64
N SER A 249 -0.92 -12.72 -14.36
CA SER A 249 -2.14 -12.31 -15.08
C SER A 249 -1.80 -11.94 -16.53
N VAL A 250 -2.65 -12.40 -17.45
CA VAL A 250 -2.55 -12.05 -18.87
C VAL A 250 -3.64 -11.04 -19.22
N GLU A 251 -3.24 -9.81 -19.47
CA GLU A 251 -4.10 -8.73 -19.97
C GLU A 251 -3.67 -8.34 -21.39
N ARG A 252 -4.64 -8.21 -22.30
CA ARG A 252 -4.41 -7.94 -23.73
C ARG A 252 -5.44 -6.93 -24.22
N ASP A 253 -5.02 -5.68 -24.37
CA ASP A 253 -5.81 -4.65 -25.04
C ASP A 253 -5.66 -4.77 -26.55
N VAL A 254 -6.68 -5.31 -27.22
CA VAL A 254 -6.67 -5.51 -28.67
C VAL A 254 -7.87 -4.80 -29.30
N ARG A 255 -7.61 -4.00 -30.32
CA ARG A 255 -8.68 -3.44 -31.16
C ARG A 255 -9.14 -4.51 -32.14
N MET A 256 -10.38 -4.95 -32.00
CA MET A 256 -10.97 -6.01 -32.84
C MET A 256 -12.09 -5.45 -33.73
N ARG A 257 -12.15 -5.94 -34.97
CA ARG A 257 -13.27 -5.81 -35.90
C ARG A 257 -14.08 -7.10 -35.92
N ALA A 258 -15.34 -7.02 -36.34
CA ALA A 258 -16.19 -8.19 -36.52
C ALA A 258 -15.49 -9.26 -37.39
N GLY A 259 -15.36 -10.48 -36.88
CA GLY A 259 -14.62 -11.58 -37.48
C GLY A 259 -13.19 -11.76 -36.94
N ASP A 260 -12.60 -10.77 -36.27
CA ASP A 260 -11.27 -10.89 -35.70
C ASP A 260 -11.27 -11.90 -34.54
N SER A 261 -10.15 -12.62 -34.38
CA SER A 261 -9.94 -13.51 -33.25
C SER A 261 -8.60 -13.26 -32.57
N VAL A 262 -8.60 -13.37 -31.25
CA VAL A 262 -7.42 -13.28 -30.40
C VAL A 262 -7.32 -14.57 -29.57
N THR A 263 -6.12 -15.11 -29.48
CA THR A 263 -5.84 -16.30 -28.66
C THR A 263 -5.19 -15.87 -27.35
N ILE A 264 -5.75 -16.33 -26.23
CA ILE A 264 -5.21 -16.16 -24.88
C ILE A 264 -5.10 -17.56 -24.28
N HIS A 265 -3.88 -18.04 -24.07
CA HIS A 265 -3.59 -19.44 -23.72
C HIS A 265 -4.30 -20.42 -24.68
N ASP A 266 -5.09 -21.34 -24.15
CA ASP A 266 -5.82 -22.36 -24.91
C ASP A 266 -7.16 -21.86 -25.45
N TYR A 267 -7.52 -20.58 -25.23
CA TYR A 267 -8.81 -20.05 -25.65
C TYR A 267 -8.65 -19.09 -26.83
N ARG A 268 -9.47 -19.30 -27.85
CA ARG A 268 -9.67 -18.37 -28.96
C ARG A 268 -10.96 -17.59 -28.73
N PHE A 269 -10.81 -16.28 -28.59
CA PHE A 269 -11.91 -15.33 -28.50
C PHE A 269 -12.12 -14.72 -29.88
N THR A 270 -13.31 -14.90 -30.45
CA THR A 270 -13.69 -14.34 -31.76
C THR A 270 -14.75 -13.28 -31.55
N PHE A 271 -14.45 -12.04 -31.92
CA PHE A 271 -15.42 -10.97 -31.85
C PHE A 271 -16.35 -11.07 -33.05
N ARG A 272 -17.62 -11.41 -32.83
CA ARG A 272 -18.58 -11.66 -33.91
C ARG A 272 -19.19 -10.36 -34.40
N GLU A 273 -19.89 -9.65 -33.53
CA GLU A 273 -20.60 -8.43 -33.87
C GLU A 273 -21.02 -7.66 -32.61
N VAL A 274 -21.50 -6.43 -32.80
CA VAL A 274 -22.20 -5.64 -31.78
C VAL A 274 -23.64 -5.49 -32.22
N ARG A 275 -24.59 -5.79 -31.33
CA ARG A 275 -26.02 -5.57 -31.55
C ARG A 275 -26.52 -4.48 -30.63
N ASP A 276 -27.34 -3.58 -31.16
CA ASP A 276 -28.09 -2.65 -30.32
C ASP A 276 -29.21 -3.40 -29.60
N ILE A 277 -29.34 -3.13 -28.31
CA ILE A 277 -30.40 -3.66 -27.46
C ILE A 277 -31.17 -2.52 -26.80
N THR A 278 -32.48 -2.72 -26.69
CA THR A 278 -33.36 -1.85 -25.90
C THR A 278 -33.96 -2.71 -24.79
N GLY A 279 -33.55 -2.43 -23.55
CA GLY A 279 -34.10 -3.04 -22.35
C GLY A 279 -35.29 -2.25 -21.79
N PRO A 280 -35.89 -2.72 -20.69
CA PRO A 280 -37.09 -2.09 -20.10
C PRO A 280 -36.91 -0.62 -19.71
N ASN A 281 -35.68 -0.23 -19.36
CA ASN A 281 -35.33 1.11 -18.89
C ASN A 281 -33.94 1.58 -19.37
N TYR A 282 -33.37 0.95 -20.40
CA TYR A 282 -32.06 1.32 -20.94
C TYR A 282 -31.93 1.01 -22.43
N ARG A 283 -31.01 1.69 -23.12
CA ARG A 283 -30.52 1.34 -24.46
C ARG A 283 -29.01 1.13 -24.37
N GLY A 284 -28.47 0.20 -25.14
CA GLY A 284 -27.03 -0.06 -25.16
C GLY A 284 -26.62 -0.98 -26.30
N GLY A 285 -25.32 -1.18 -26.46
CA GLY A 285 -24.76 -2.18 -27.38
C GLY A 285 -24.31 -3.43 -26.63
N VAL A 286 -24.57 -4.62 -27.18
CA VAL A 286 -24.06 -5.90 -26.68
C VAL A 286 -23.08 -6.46 -27.70
N ALA A 287 -21.86 -6.74 -27.26
CA ALA A 287 -20.86 -7.46 -28.03
C ALA A 287 -21.07 -8.98 -27.93
N LEU A 288 -21.13 -9.67 -29.06
CA LEU A 288 -21.15 -11.14 -29.12
C LEU A 288 -19.72 -11.65 -29.31
N ILE A 289 -19.19 -12.34 -28.31
CA ILE A 289 -17.86 -12.95 -28.34
C ILE A 289 -18.02 -14.47 -28.35
N GLY A 290 -17.57 -15.12 -29.42
CA GLY A 290 -17.47 -16.57 -29.49
C GLY A 290 -16.21 -17.04 -28.78
N VAL A 291 -16.34 -17.99 -27.87
CA VAL A 291 -15.20 -18.59 -27.15
C VAL A 291 -15.09 -20.05 -27.56
N THR A 292 -13.92 -20.43 -28.06
CA THR A 292 -13.57 -21.82 -28.39
C THR A 292 -12.27 -22.18 -27.68
N ARG A 293 -12.16 -23.43 -27.24
CA ARG A 293 -10.92 -24.01 -26.72
C ARG A 293 -10.23 -24.83 -27.82
#